data_AF-A0A535QVJ0-F1
#
_entry.id   AF-A0A535QVJ0-F1
#
_cell.length_a   1.000
_cell.length_b   1.000
_cell.length_c   1.000
_cell.angle_alpha   90.00
_cell.angle_beta   90.00
_cell.angle_gamma   90.00
#
_symmetry.space_group_name_H-M   'P 1'
#
loop_
_entity.id
_entity.type
_entity.pdbx_description
1 polymer ?
#
loop_
_entity_poly.entity_id
_entity_poly.type
_entity_poly.pdbx_seq_one_letter_code
_entity_poly.pdbx_strand_id
1 'polypeptide(L)'
;MMKLTRRAMIKDGFLAVSAGMIMPSIFSRGIASARAQSIDGSRVAQMAGDRTLIVVQMAGGNDGLNTVIPFGDPLYHQMRPTLSIPDTSVIHLDTRLGLHPNLAPLKQLWDDGHLAIVEGVGYPNQSLSHFQAMDIWQTLDLNGTGNQGWLGKLVSGWVDQDGHPFKAMDIGVQTAQALASISAPVPTISSVNTYRIYPDPADVDNGNARLQALMKLYNSYPETSPYAALLDTTALSAQDGSKQLRNADAQYQAAVTYPQGPFASKHGKADNVVVMTWSEFGRRVEENGSQGTDHGTAAPMFVMGNTVNRGTFGEPPNLGNLDNNGNLKYTTDFRSVYATILDRWLGASSHDVLGGSFGSQNFLPQP
;
A
#
# COMPACT_ATOMS: atom_id res chain seq x y z
N MET A 1 -2.98 27.14 -39.98
CA MET A 1 -4.14 26.58 -39.25
C MET A 1 -4.20 25.08 -39.54
N MET A 2 -3.62 24.26 -38.66
CA MET A 2 -3.47 22.83 -38.91
C MET A 2 -4.77 22.10 -38.52
N LYS A 3 -5.33 21.32 -39.44
CA LYS A 3 -6.59 20.58 -39.22
C LYS A 3 -6.30 19.29 -38.45
N LEU A 4 -6.58 19.30 -37.15
CA LEU A 4 -6.70 18.08 -36.34
C LEU A 4 -7.69 17.11 -37.01
N THR A 5 -7.24 15.89 -37.29
CA THR A 5 -8.10 14.87 -37.91
C THR A 5 -9.01 14.24 -36.86
N ARG A 6 -10.25 13.89 -37.23
CA ARG A 6 -11.22 13.22 -36.33
C ARG A 6 -10.65 11.94 -35.70
N ARG A 7 -9.80 11.22 -36.43
CA ARG A 7 -9.13 10.00 -35.96
C ARG A 7 -8.08 10.28 -34.88
N ALA A 8 -7.28 11.33 -35.04
CA ALA A 8 -6.31 11.77 -34.03
C ALA A 8 -7.02 12.27 -32.77
N MET A 9 -8.12 13.00 -32.93
CA MET A 9 -8.95 13.44 -31.80
C MET A 9 -9.55 12.26 -31.01
N ILE A 10 -9.99 11.18 -31.68
CA ILE A 10 -10.56 10.00 -31.00
C ILE A 10 -9.47 9.11 -30.38
N LYS A 11 -8.37 8.82 -31.09
CA LYS A 11 -7.30 7.98 -30.52
C LYS A 11 -6.55 8.67 -29.38
N ASP A 12 -6.26 9.96 -29.53
CA ASP A 12 -5.40 10.69 -28.59
C ASP A 12 -6.22 11.48 -27.56
N GLY A 13 -7.48 11.83 -27.86
CA GLY A 13 -8.38 12.47 -26.91
C GLY A 13 -8.81 11.54 -25.77
N PHE A 14 -8.90 10.23 -26.01
CA PHE A 14 -9.16 9.23 -24.96
C PHE A 14 -8.02 9.16 -23.91
N LEU A 15 -6.77 9.53 -24.28
CA LEU A 15 -5.62 9.64 -23.37
C LEU A 15 -5.68 10.91 -22.49
N ALA A 16 -6.29 12.00 -22.97
CA ALA A 16 -6.51 13.22 -22.17
C ALA A 16 -7.76 13.11 -21.29
N VAL A 17 -8.78 12.36 -21.74
CA VAL A 17 -10.03 12.10 -21.00
C VAL A 17 -9.81 11.15 -19.82
N SER A 18 -8.86 10.21 -19.91
CA SER A 18 -8.50 9.32 -18.80
C SER A 18 -7.75 10.02 -17.67
N ALA A 19 -7.16 11.20 -17.91
CA ALA A 19 -6.48 11.99 -16.90
C ALA A 19 -7.41 12.97 -16.14
N GLY A 20 -8.71 13.07 -16.46
CA GLY A 20 -9.51 14.20 -15.99
C GLY A 20 -11.03 14.10 -16.07
N MET A 21 -11.65 12.99 -15.66
CA MET A 21 -13.08 12.96 -15.36
C MET A 21 -13.33 12.90 -13.84
N ILE A 22 -13.65 14.04 -13.24
CA ILE A 22 -14.55 14.14 -12.08
C ILE A 22 -15.58 15.23 -12.42
N MET A 23 -16.84 15.13 -11.97
CA MET A 23 -17.72 16.28 -11.68
C MET A 23 -18.98 15.88 -10.84
N PRO A 24 -19.75 16.78 -10.19
CA PRO A 24 -19.94 16.83 -8.71
C PRO A 24 -21.44 16.86 -8.28
N SER A 25 -21.74 17.25 -7.02
CA SER A 25 -22.89 18.15 -6.75
C SER A 25 -22.91 19.00 -5.44
N ILE A 26 -22.02 18.82 -4.44
CA ILE A 26 -22.07 19.60 -3.15
C ILE A 26 -20.77 20.36 -2.79
N PHE A 27 -19.68 20.19 -3.54
CA PHE A 27 -18.32 20.38 -3.01
C PHE A 27 -17.65 21.76 -3.19
N SER A 28 -18.34 22.80 -3.66
CA SER A 28 -17.84 24.18 -3.47
C SER A 28 -17.83 24.57 -1.98
N ARG A 29 -18.70 23.96 -1.16
CA ARG A 29 -18.68 24.09 0.31
C ARG A 29 -17.62 23.19 0.98
N GLY A 30 -17.21 22.12 0.32
CA GLY A 30 -16.20 21.16 0.79
C GLY A 30 -14.77 21.68 0.76
N ILE A 31 -14.43 22.55 -0.20
CA ILE A 31 -13.10 23.17 -0.28
C ILE A 31 -12.91 24.21 0.83
N ALA A 32 -13.97 24.92 1.22
CA ALA A 32 -13.96 25.84 2.36
C ALA A 32 -13.91 25.07 3.70
N SER A 33 -14.61 23.95 3.84
CA SER A 33 -14.53 23.10 5.04
C SER A 33 -13.21 22.33 5.14
N ALA A 34 -12.60 21.92 4.02
CA ALA A 34 -11.27 21.31 3.98
C ALA A 34 -10.17 22.30 4.39
N ARG A 35 -10.33 23.59 4.06
CA ARG A 35 -9.47 24.67 4.60
C ARG A 35 -9.72 24.94 6.08
N ALA A 36 -10.96 24.80 6.58
CA ALA A 36 -11.26 24.92 8.01
C ALA A 36 -10.79 23.70 8.84
N GLN A 37 -10.70 22.52 8.22
CA GLN A 37 -10.15 21.28 8.82
C GLN A 37 -8.62 21.15 8.69
N SER A 38 -7.96 22.08 7.99
CA SER A 38 -6.51 22.05 7.73
C SER A 38 -5.64 22.18 8.99
N ILE A 39 -6.19 22.61 10.12
CA ILE A 39 -5.47 22.65 11.41
C ILE A 39 -5.18 21.23 11.91
N ASP A 40 -6.04 20.24 11.61
CA ASP A 40 -5.81 18.82 11.95
C ASP A 40 -5.07 18.07 10.83
N GLY A 41 -5.37 18.38 9.57
CA GLY A 41 -4.70 17.79 8.40
C GLY A 41 -3.22 18.17 8.25
N SER A 42 -2.83 19.39 8.67
CA SER A 42 -1.43 19.85 8.67
C SER A 42 -0.55 19.06 9.64
N ARG A 43 -1.10 18.63 10.79
CA ARG A 43 -0.38 17.83 11.80
C ARG A 43 -0.12 16.41 11.29
N VAL A 44 -1.10 15.79 10.63
CA VAL A 44 -0.95 14.46 10.00
C VAL A 44 0.03 14.52 8.82
N ALA A 45 -0.03 15.58 7.99
CA ALA A 45 0.89 15.78 6.88
C ALA A 45 2.34 16.04 7.34
N GLN A 46 2.56 16.79 8.42
CA GLN A 46 3.90 16.99 9.01
C GLN A 46 4.45 15.71 9.64
N MET A 47 3.63 14.91 10.34
CA MET A 47 4.07 13.65 10.95
C MET A 47 4.38 12.56 9.91
N ALA A 48 3.64 12.53 8.80
CA ALA A 48 3.94 11.65 7.66
C ALA A 48 5.16 12.11 6.84
N GLY A 49 5.50 13.41 6.88
CA GLY A 49 6.55 14.01 6.04
C GLY A 49 7.96 13.47 6.24
N ASP A 50 8.28 12.83 7.37
CA ASP A 50 9.59 12.22 7.60
C ASP A 50 9.53 10.72 7.96
N ARG A 51 8.38 10.06 7.80
CA ARG A 51 8.21 8.63 8.09
C ARG A 51 7.79 7.87 6.84
N THR A 52 8.49 6.78 6.56
CA THR A 52 8.28 5.91 5.39
C THR A 52 7.73 4.57 5.85
N LEU A 53 6.63 4.13 5.26
CA LEU A 53 6.14 2.77 5.38
C LEU A 53 6.33 2.03 4.06
N ILE A 54 6.98 0.87 4.11
CA ILE A 54 7.07 -0.07 3.01
C ILE A 54 6.15 -1.24 3.31
N VAL A 55 5.21 -1.53 2.42
CA VAL A 55 4.28 -2.65 2.55
C VAL A 55 4.63 -3.70 1.51
N VAL A 56 4.97 -4.91 1.96
CA VAL A 56 5.36 -6.02 1.10
C VAL A 56 4.26 -7.07 1.13
N GLN A 57 3.61 -7.29 -0.01
CA GLN A 57 2.70 -8.42 -0.19
C GLN A 57 3.49 -9.68 -0.56
N MET A 58 3.36 -10.73 0.25
CA MET A 58 3.86 -12.09 -0.03
C MET A 58 2.78 -12.89 -0.75
N ALA A 59 2.57 -12.59 -2.03
CA ALA A 59 1.54 -13.23 -2.84
C ALA A 59 1.78 -14.75 -2.99
N GLY A 60 0.71 -15.54 -2.95
CA GLY A 60 0.74 -17.01 -3.09
C GLY A 60 0.44 -17.79 -1.81
N GLY A 61 0.30 -17.09 -0.67
CA GLY A 61 0.07 -17.70 0.64
C GLY A 61 1.38 -18.12 1.31
N ASN A 62 1.83 -17.33 2.27
CA ASN A 62 3.01 -17.61 3.09
C ASN A 62 2.83 -18.89 3.91
N ASP A 63 3.77 -19.83 3.78
CA ASP A 63 3.88 -20.94 4.71
C ASP A 63 4.45 -20.45 6.04
N GLY A 64 3.55 -19.98 6.90
CA GLY A 64 3.89 -19.41 8.19
C GLY A 64 4.76 -20.33 9.06
N LEU A 65 4.48 -21.63 9.03
CA LEU A 65 5.19 -22.62 9.85
C LEU A 65 6.55 -23.02 9.27
N ASN A 66 6.83 -22.69 8.00
CA ASN A 66 8.17 -22.81 7.40
C ASN A 66 8.84 -21.46 7.16
N THR A 67 8.28 -20.35 7.65
CA THR A 67 8.97 -19.05 7.72
C THR A 67 9.30 -18.69 9.17
N VAL A 68 8.36 -18.92 10.07
CA VAL A 68 8.51 -18.83 11.53
C VAL A 68 8.19 -20.21 12.11
N ILE A 69 9.24 -20.99 12.34
CA ILE A 69 9.20 -22.42 12.63
C ILE A 69 9.00 -22.63 14.14
N PRO A 70 7.89 -23.25 14.57
CA PRO A 70 7.71 -23.66 15.96
C PRO A 70 8.45 -24.98 16.23
N PHE A 71 9.78 -24.96 16.13
CA PHE A 71 10.63 -26.16 16.21
C PHE A 71 10.48 -26.92 17.55
N GLY A 72 10.07 -26.22 18.62
CA GLY A 72 9.80 -26.85 19.91
C GLY A 72 8.46 -27.59 20.00
N ASP A 73 7.55 -27.44 19.02
CA ASP A 73 6.25 -28.12 18.99
C ASP A 73 6.34 -29.45 18.24
N PRO A 74 6.18 -30.61 18.90
CA PRO A 74 6.27 -31.91 18.24
C PRO A 74 5.22 -32.10 17.14
N LEU A 75 4.08 -31.40 17.20
CA LEU A 75 3.06 -31.48 16.15
C LEU A 75 3.56 -30.91 14.82
N TYR A 76 4.52 -29.97 14.83
CA TYR A 76 5.10 -29.44 13.60
C TYR A 76 5.75 -30.56 12.77
N HIS A 77 6.62 -31.37 13.38
CA HIS A 77 7.28 -32.48 12.69
C HIS A 77 6.33 -33.64 12.37
N GLN A 78 5.38 -33.94 13.27
CA GLN A 78 4.40 -35.01 13.05
C GLN A 78 3.48 -34.72 11.87
N MET A 79 3.03 -33.47 11.74
CA MET A 79 2.10 -33.04 10.68
C MET A 79 2.82 -32.69 9.38
N ARG A 80 4.16 -32.58 9.39
CA ARG A 80 4.99 -32.23 8.22
C ARG A 80 6.19 -33.16 8.05
N PRO A 81 5.96 -34.46 7.76
CA PRO A 81 7.03 -35.45 7.74
C PRO A 81 8.14 -35.17 6.72
N THR A 82 7.82 -34.51 5.59
CA THR A 82 8.82 -34.17 4.57
C THR A 82 9.11 -32.67 4.50
N LEU A 83 8.15 -31.84 4.91
CA LEU A 83 8.28 -30.38 4.88
C LEU A 83 8.93 -29.76 6.12
N SER A 84 8.95 -30.46 7.28
CA SER A 84 9.52 -29.88 8.48
C SER A 84 11.03 -29.65 8.35
N ILE A 85 11.48 -28.49 8.82
CA ILE A 85 12.91 -28.15 8.81
C ILE A 85 13.60 -28.83 9.99
N PRO A 86 14.71 -29.57 9.78
CA PRO A 86 15.45 -30.18 10.88
C PRO A 86 15.96 -29.12 11.87
N ASP A 87 15.87 -29.37 13.17
CA ASP A 87 16.30 -28.45 14.23
C ASP A 87 17.72 -27.90 14.02
N THR A 88 18.64 -28.73 13.52
CA THR A 88 20.03 -28.34 13.23
C THR A 88 20.17 -27.25 12.17
N SER A 89 19.14 -27.08 11.33
CA SER A 89 19.09 -26.08 10.26
C SER A 89 18.26 -24.86 10.65
N VAL A 90 17.46 -24.94 11.72
CA VAL A 90 16.61 -23.83 12.17
C VAL A 90 17.48 -22.71 12.74
N ILE A 91 17.19 -21.47 12.36
CA ILE A 91 17.86 -20.30 12.92
C ILE A 91 17.08 -19.84 14.14
N HIS A 92 17.50 -20.24 15.34
CA HIS A 92 16.75 -20.00 16.56
C HIS A 92 16.62 -18.50 16.87
N LEU A 93 15.40 -18.05 17.18
CA LEU A 93 15.10 -16.70 17.67
C LEU A 93 14.96 -16.69 19.19
N ASP A 94 14.29 -17.72 19.72
CA ASP A 94 14.11 -18.00 21.14
C ASP A 94 13.96 -19.51 21.38
N THR A 95 13.40 -19.92 22.52
CA THR A 95 13.22 -21.34 22.89
C THR A 95 12.05 -22.03 22.19
N ARG A 96 11.19 -21.29 21.50
CA ARG A 96 9.95 -21.77 20.85
C ARG A 96 10.01 -21.63 19.34
N LEU A 97 10.55 -20.52 18.84
CA LEU A 97 10.50 -20.12 17.44
C LEU A 97 11.89 -19.95 16.84
N GLY A 98 11.99 -20.33 15.57
CA GLY A 98 13.16 -20.06 14.73
C GLY A 98 12.75 -19.65 13.33
N LEU A 99 13.72 -19.20 12.55
CA LEU A 99 13.54 -18.85 11.15
C LEU A 99 14.04 -19.96 10.25
N HIS A 100 13.44 -20.03 9.07
CA HIS A 100 13.94 -20.83 7.97
C HIS A 100 15.37 -20.41 7.58
N PRO A 101 16.26 -21.34 7.16
CA PRO A 101 17.62 -21.01 6.72
C PRO A 101 17.70 -19.87 5.69
N ASN A 102 16.80 -19.88 4.71
CA ASN A 102 16.71 -18.84 3.67
C ASN A 102 16.35 -17.44 4.21
N LEU A 103 15.89 -17.34 5.46
CA LEU A 103 15.60 -16.08 6.14
C LEU A 103 16.76 -15.66 7.07
N ALA A 104 17.96 -16.25 6.93
CA ALA A 104 19.14 -15.86 7.69
C ALA A 104 19.40 -14.34 7.78
N PRO A 105 19.18 -13.53 6.73
CA PRO A 105 19.34 -12.08 6.85
C PRO A 105 18.44 -11.41 7.91
N LEU A 106 17.27 -12.00 8.21
CA LEU A 106 16.37 -11.47 9.24
C LEU A 106 16.87 -11.72 10.66
N LYS A 107 17.77 -12.69 10.87
CA LYS A 107 18.36 -12.95 12.18
C LYS A 107 19.17 -11.77 12.70
N GLN A 108 19.88 -11.08 11.81
CA GLN A 108 20.61 -9.86 12.19
C GLN A 108 19.65 -8.78 12.68
N LEU A 109 18.53 -8.56 11.98
CA LEU A 109 17.51 -7.61 12.43
C LEU A 109 16.90 -8.00 13.78
N TRP A 110 16.71 -9.30 14.03
CA TRP A 110 16.27 -9.78 15.34
C TRP A 110 17.29 -9.47 16.44
N ASP A 111 18.57 -9.78 16.21
CA ASP A 111 19.63 -9.58 17.20
C ASP A 111 19.86 -8.10 17.51
N ASP A 112 19.75 -7.24 16.50
CA ASP A 112 19.89 -5.79 16.63
C ASP A 112 18.66 -5.13 17.26
N GLY A 113 17.60 -5.88 17.51
CA GLY A 113 16.40 -5.36 18.15
C GLY A 113 15.36 -4.77 17.19
N HIS A 114 15.51 -4.98 15.88
CA HIS A 114 14.79 -4.30 14.79
C HIS A 114 13.77 -5.19 14.05
N LEU A 115 13.44 -6.37 14.59
CA LEU A 115 12.47 -7.29 13.99
C LEU A 115 11.38 -7.69 15.00
N ALA A 116 10.14 -7.45 14.60
CA ALA A 116 8.95 -7.99 15.25
C ALA A 116 8.27 -9.03 14.36
N ILE A 117 7.80 -10.11 14.99
CA ILE A 117 6.99 -11.15 14.36
C ILE A 117 5.62 -11.12 15.03
N VAL A 118 4.58 -10.74 14.30
CA VAL A 118 3.20 -10.83 14.79
C VAL A 118 2.63 -12.19 14.38
N GLU A 119 2.22 -12.99 15.35
CA GLU A 119 1.79 -14.37 15.14
C GLU A 119 0.28 -14.50 14.94
N GLY A 120 -0.11 -15.58 14.25
CA GLY A 120 -1.51 -15.98 14.08
C GLY A 120 -2.38 -14.91 13.43
N VAL A 121 -1.81 -14.10 12.53
CA VAL A 121 -2.50 -12.97 11.92
C VAL A 121 -3.49 -13.45 10.86
N GLY A 122 -4.75 -13.07 11.01
CA GLY A 122 -5.83 -13.39 10.09
C GLY A 122 -7.08 -12.57 10.36
N TYR A 123 -8.24 -13.11 10.01
CA TYR A 123 -9.54 -12.49 10.24
C TYR A 123 -10.67 -13.54 10.35
N PRO A 124 -11.84 -13.17 10.90
CA PRO A 124 -12.98 -14.09 10.97
C PRO A 124 -13.38 -14.65 9.61
N ASN A 125 -13.67 -15.95 9.54
CA ASN A 125 -14.12 -16.64 8.31
C ASN A 125 -13.17 -16.40 7.13
N GLN A 126 -11.87 -16.54 7.37
CA GLN A 126 -10.85 -16.18 6.40
C GLN A 126 -11.01 -16.91 5.05
N SER A 127 -10.98 -16.13 3.96
CA SER A 127 -11.14 -16.64 2.60
C SER A 127 -9.86 -17.28 2.10
N LEU A 128 -9.99 -18.39 1.37
CA LEU A 128 -8.90 -19.08 0.67
C LEU A 128 -8.87 -18.74 -0.83
N SER A 129 -9.76 -17.85 -1.28
CA SER A 129 -9.74 -17.28 -2.64
C SER A 129 -8.71 -16.16 -2.69
N HIS A 130 -7.73 -16.26 -3.60
CA HIS A 130 -6.72 -15.23 -3.79
C HIS A 130 -7.33 -13.84 -3.98
N PHE A 131 -8.32 -13.71 -4.87
CA PHE A 131 -8.95 -12.42 -5.18
C PHE A 131 -9.67 -11.85 -3.96
N GLN A 132 -10.54 -12.65 -3.34
CA GLN A 132 -11.34 -12.18 -2.21
C GLN A 132 -10.46 -11.85 -1.00
N ALA A 133 -9.46 -12.68 -0.71
CA ALA A 133 -8.54 -12.44 0.40
C ALA A 133 -7.69 -11.18 0.17
N MET A 134 -7.14 -10.99 -1.05
CA MET A 134 -6.44 -9.75 -1.39
C MET A 134 -7.35 -8.52 -1.22
N ASP A 135 -8.59 -8.58 -1.69
CA ASP A 135 -9.55 -7.49 -1.52
C ASP A 135 -9.78 -7.18 -0.04
N ILE A 136 -9.93 -8.20 0.82
CA ILE A 136 -10.11 -8.02 2.26
C ILE A 136 -8.91 -7.32 2.90
N TRP A 137 -7.68 -7.82 2.67
CA TRP A 137 -6.46 -7.25 3.22
C TRP A 137 -6.18 -5.81 2.74
N GLN A 138 -6.60 -5.49 1.52
CA GLN A 138 -6.36 -4.18 0.91
C GLN A 138 -7.46 -3.16 1.21
N THR A 139 -8.71 -3.59 1.43
CA THR A 139 -9.88 -2.69 1.60
C THR A 139 -10.48 -2.67 3.00
N LEU A 140 -10.14 -3.69 3.82
CA LEU A 140 -10.65 -3.96 5.16
C LEU A 140 -12.10 -4.46 5.21
N ASP A 141 -12.77 -4.61 4.06
CA ASP A 141 -14.10 -5.19 3.97
C ASP A 141 -14.01 -6.71 4.00
N LEU A 142 -14.38 -7.32 5.12
CA LEU A 142 -14.34 -8.78 5.32
C LEU A 142 -15.25 -9.57 4.36
N ASN A 143 -16.18 -8.92 3.67
CA ASN A 143 -16.99 -9.58 2.63
C ASN A 143 -16.21 -9.75 1.31
N GLY A 144 -15.09 -9.06 1.15
CA GLY A 144 -14.31 -9.04 -0.10
C GLY A 144 -15.02 -8.32 -1.23
N THR A 145 -15.80 -7.29 -0.92
CA THR A 145 -16.52 -6.44 -1.88
C THR A 145 -16.09 -4.98 -1.79
N GLY A 146 -15.04 -4.69 -1.04
CA GLY A 146 -14.57 -3.34 -0.79
C GLY A 146 -14.06 -2.68 -2.06
N ASN A 147 -14.37 -1.39 -2.22
CA ASN A 147 -13.96 -0.58 -3.36
C ASN A 147 -13.05 0.59 -2.97
N GLN A 148 -12.64 0.65 -1.69
CA GLN A 148 -11.75 1.66 -1.15
C GLN A 148 -10.65 1.00 -0.35
N GLY A 149 -9.42 1.14 -0.83
CA GLY A 149 -8.23 0.66 -0.17
C GLY A 149 -7.85 1.48 1.05
N TRP A 150 -7.23 0.85 2.04
CA TRP A 150 -6.86 1.54 3.29
C TRP A 150 -5.80 2.64 3.08
N LEU A 151 -4.87 2.47 2.13
CA LEU A 151 -3.93 3.54 1.75
C LEU A 151 -4.65 4.64 0.98
N GLY A 152 -5.63 4.30 0.14
CA GLY A 152 -6.50 5.27 -0.53
C GLY A 152 -7.29 6.14 0.46
N LYS A 153 -7.80 5.54 1.55
CA LYS A 153 -8.45 6.25 2.66
C LYS A 153 -7.46 7.15 3.39
N LEU A 154 -6.25 6.66 3.71
CA LEU A 154 -5.19 7.45 4.33
C LEU A 154 -4.83 8.69 3.49
N VAL A 155 -4.53 8.50 2.20
CA VAL A 155 -4.17 9.59 1.27
C VAL A 155 -5.31 10.59 1.10
N SER A 156 -6.57 10.15 1.17
CA SER A 156 -7.71 11.06 1.09
C SER A 156 -7.77 12.09 2.21
N GLY A 157 -7.25 11.72 3.39
CA GLY A 157 -7.16 12.60 4.56
C GLY A 157 -5.97 13.56 4.54
N TRP A 158 -4.97 13.35 3.68
CA TRP A 158 -3.83 14.25 3.56
C TRP A 158 -4.24 15.55 2.87
N VAL A 159 -3.97 16.69 3.49
CA VAL A 159 -4.11 18.01 2.88
C VAL A 159 -2.74 18.65 2.99
N ASP A 160 -2.09 18.88 1.87
CA ASP A 160 -0.81 19.58 1.86
C ASP A 160 -1.05 21.08 2.05
N GLN A 161 -0.05 21.75 2.63
CA GLN A 161 -0.08 23.20 2.88
C GLN A 161 -0.13 24.02 1.58
N ASP A 162 0.34 23.43 0.47
CA ASP A 162 0.52 24.08 -0.84
C ASP A 162 -0.62 23.79 -1.83
N GLY A 163 -1.54 22.87 -1.50
CA GLY A 163 -2.68 22.51 -2.34
C GLY A 163 -2.30 21.78 -3.63
N HIS A 164 -1.18 21.06 -3.66
CA HIS A 164 -0.72 20.30 -4.79
C HIS A 164 -1.78 19.26 -5.20
N PRO A 165 -2.06 19.12 -6.52
CA PRO A 165 -3.07 18.19 -7.00
C PRO A 165 -2.66 16.71 -6.85
N PHE A 166 -1.40 16.41 -6.54
CA PHE A 166 -0.87 15.04 -6.43
C PHE A 166 -0.52 14.69 -4.99
N LYS A 167 -1.39 13.91 -4.34
CA LYS A 167 -1.16 13.38 -2.98
C LYS A 167 -0.49 12.00 -2.98
N ALA A 168 -0.71 11.22 -4.04
CA ALA A 168 -0.13 9.92 -4.25
C ALA A 168 -0.06 9.61 -5.75
N MET A 169 0.77 8.63 -6.09
CA MET A 169 0.94 8.11 -7.44
C MET A 169 1.19 6.61 -7.35
N ASP A 170 0.60 5.88 -8.28
CA ASP A 170 0.82 4.45 -8.44
C ASP A 170 1.65 4.19 -9.71
N ILE A 171 2.59 3.26 -9.62
CA ILE A 171 3.42 2.87 -10.77
C ILE A 171 3.04 1.44 -11.17
N GLY A 172 2.41 1.29 -12.32
CA GLY A 172 1.88 0.03 -12.80
C GLY A 172 1.01 0.16 -14.04
N VAL A 173 0.25 -0.89 -14.33
CA VAL A 173 -0.72 -0.93 -15.45
C VAL A 173 -2.17 -0.77 -14.97
N GLN A 174 -2.41 -0.94 -13.68
CA GLN A 174 -3.70 -0.78 -13.01
C GLN A 174 -3.46 -0.30 -11.59
N THR A 175 -4.40 0.48 -11.05
CA THR A 175 -4.32 0.98 -9.68
C THR A 175 -4.34 -0.17 -8.69
N ALA A 176 -3.33 -0.21 -7.80
CA ALA A 176 -3.32 -1.15 -6.70
C ALA A 176 -4.58 -0.98 -5.83
N GLN A 177 -5.26 -2.07 -5.49
CA GLN A 177 -6.53 -2.02 -4.75
C GLN A 177 -6.37 -1.31 -3.39
N ALA A 178 -5.21 -1.42 -2.73
CA ALA A 178 -4.89 -0.71 -1.50
C ALA A 178 -4.91 0.83 -1.66
N LEU A 179 -4.64 1.34 -2.87
CA LEU A 179 -4.66 2.76 -3.22
C LEU A 179 -5.98 3.22 -3.84
N ALA A 180 -6.92 2.31 -4.14
CA ALA A 180 -8.22 2.67 -4.68
C ALA A 180 -8.98 3.60 -3.73
N SER A 181 -9.48 4.72 -4.24
CA SER A 181 -10.21 5.71 -3.43
C SER A 181 -11.22 6.46 -4.29
N ILE A 182 -12.43 6.63 -3.76
CA ILE A 182 -13.52 7.36 -4.42
C ILE A 182 -13.35 8.87 -4.21
N SER A 183 -12.80 9.28 -3.07
CA SER A 183 -12.65 10.68 -2.66
C SER A 183 -11.30 11.31 -3.04
N ALA A 184 -10.29 10.49 -3.33
CA ALA A 184 -8.95 10.95 -3.74
C ALA A 184 -8.35 9.97 -4.77
N PRO A 185 -8.69 10.09 -6.07
CA PRO A 185 -8.18 9.17 -7.08
C PRO A 185 -6.65 9.21 -7.15
N VAL A 186 -6.03 8.03 -7.16
CA VAL A 186 -4.58 7.87 -7.29
C VAL A 186 -4.26 7.56 -8.75
N PRO A 187 -3.55 8.44 -9.48
CA PRO A 187 -3.18 8.18 -10.86
C PRO A 187 -2.19 7.03 -10.96
N THR A 188 -2.45 6.09 -11.86
CA THR A 188 -1.53 5.01 -12.21
C THR A 188 -0.79 5.33 -13.50
N ILE A 189 0.54 5.24 -13.47
CA ILE A 189 1.41 5.46 -14.63
C ILE A 189 2.33 4.26 -14.82
N SER A 190 2.63 3.87 -16.05
CA SER A 190 3.56 2.75 -16.28
C SER A 190 5.02 3.13 -16.00
N SER A 191 5.34 4.42 -16.10
CA SER A 191 6.61 5.02 -15.70
C SER A 191 6.46 6.53 -15.55
N VAL A 192 7.35 7.15 -14.77
CA VAL A 192 7.47 8.62 -14.65
C VAL A 192 7.57 9.27 -16.05
N ASN A 193 8.37 8.69 -16.94
CA ASN A 193 8.56 9.15 -18.32
C ASN A 193 7.28 9.17 -19.18
N THR A 194 6.31 8.31 -18.87
CA THR A 194 5.07 8.19 -19.65
C THR A 194 3.97 9.14 -19.19
N TYR A 195 4.11 9.78 -18.02
CA TYR A 195 3.12 10.74 -17.51
C TYR A 195 3.24 12.10 -18.21
N ARG A 196 2.81 12.15 -19.48
CA ARG A 196 2.86 13.36 -20.29
C ARG A 196 1.60 13.62 -21.11
N ILE A 197 1.20 14.88 -21.17
CA ILE A 197 0.36 15.37 -22.28
C ILE A 197 1.27 15.44 -23.50
N TYR A 198 1.07 14.53 -24.46
CA TYR A 198 1.85 14.56 -25.70
C TYR A 198 1.46 15.78 -26.54
N PRO A 199 2.44 16.58 -27.00
CA PRO A 199 2.18 17.62 -27.99
C PRO A 199 1.63 16.98 -29.27
N ASP A 200 0.84 17.73 -30.04
CA ASP A 200 0.41 17.23 -31.34
C ASP A 200 1.66 16.94 -32.19
N PRO A 201 1.80 15.76 -32.83
CA PRO A 201 2.90 15.52 -33.77
C PRO A 201 2.94 16.54 -34.91
N ALA A 202 1.82 17.23 -35.13
CA ALA A 202 1.63 18.33 -36.07
C ALA A 202 2.02 19.72 -35.50
N ASP A 203 2.28 19.85 -34.20
CA ASP A 203 2.60 21.12 -33.53
C ASP A 203 4.09 21.45 -33.69
N VAL A 204 4.43 22.28 -34.68
CA VAL A 204 5.80 22.72 -34.97
C VAL A 204 6.28 23.88 -34.10
N ASP A 205 5.38 24.52 -33.34
CA ASP A 205 5.65 25.79 -32.65
C ASP A 205 5.79 25.64 -31.12
N ASN A 206 5.92 24.41 -30.60
CA ASN A 206 5.79 24.09 -29.17
C ASN A 206 4.46 24.60 -28.56
N GLY A 207 3.45 24.84 -29.40
CA GLY A 207 2.11 25.14 -28.98
C GLY A 207 1.52 23.93 -28.27
N ASN A 208 0.52 24.18 -27.42
CA ASN A 208 -0.33 23.10 -26.94
C ASN A 208 -1.66 23.24 -27.68
N ALA A 209 -1.64 23.18 -29.02
CA ALA A 209 -2.82 23.45 -29.85
C ALA A 209 -4.00 22.54 -29.49
N ARG A 210 -3.73 21.33 -29.01
CA ARG A 210 -4.72 20.39 -28.45
C ARG A 210 -5.37 20.91 -27.18
N LEU A 211 -4.58 21.40 -26.21
CA LEU A 211 -5.12 22.05 -25.02
C LEU A 211 -5.88 23.32 -25.38
N GLN A 212 -5.35 24.15 -26.29
CA GLN A 212 -6.06 25.35 -26.73
C GLN A 212 -7.36 25.01 -27.45
N ALA A 213 -7.40 23.92 -28.23
CA ALA A 213 -8.62 23.43 -28.87
C ALA A 213 -9.60 22.88 -27.84
N LEU A 214 -9.13 22.14 -26.84
CA LEU A 214 -9.90 21.66 -25.70
C LEU A 214 -10.54 22.87 -24.97
N MET A 215 -9.72 23.83 -24.56
CA MET A 215 -10.15 25.06 -23.89
C MET A 215 -11.09 25.89 -24.76
N LYS A 216 -10.87 26.01 -26.07
CA LYS A 216 -11.78 26.71 -27.00
C LYS A 216 -13.13 26.00 -27.17
N LEU A 217 -13.12 24.67 -27.24
CA LEU A 217 -14.34 23.86 -27.37
C LEU A 217 -15.15 23.92 -26.07
N TYR A 218 -14.50 24.02 -24.91
CA TYR A 218 -15.18 24.18 -23.62
C TYR A 218 -15.59 25.62 -23.32
N ASN A 219 -14.80 26.64 -23.68
CA ASN A 219 -15.20 28.05 -23.60
C ASN A 219 -16.37 28.40 -24.54
N SER A 220 -16.76 27.47 -25.42
CA SER A 220 -17.99 27.58 -26.20
C SER A 220 -19.25 27.09 -25.46
N TYR A 221 -19.09 26.46 -24.28
CA TYR A 221 -20.18 26.15 -23.36
C TYR A 221 -20.46 27.32 -22.40
N PRO A 222 -21.72 27.54 -21.97
CA PRO A 222 -22.07 28.65 -21.09
C PRO A 222 -21.31 28.58 -19.75
N GLU A 223 -20.76 29.70 -19.27
CA GLU A 223 -20.09 29.81 -17.95
C GLU A 223 -20.98 29.39 -16.77
N THR A 224 -22.30 29.41 -16.97
CA THR A 224 -23.31 28.94 -16.00
C THR A 224 -23.42 27.41 -15.93
N SER A 225 -22.74 26.69 -16.82
CA SER A 225 -22.70 25.23 -16.79
C SER A 225 -21.82 24.79 -15.61
N PRO A 226 -22.35 23.97 -14.68
CA PRO A 226 -21.63 23.61 -13.46
C PRO A 226 -20.28 22.94 -13.75
N TYR A 227 -20.07 22.38 -14.95
CA TYR A 227 -18.90 21.63 -15.37
C TYR A 227 -17.70 22.48 -15.84
N ALA A 228 -17.89 23.75 -16.21
CA ALA A 228 -16.84 24.58 -16.83
C ALA A 228 -15.67 24.89 -15.88
N ALA A 229 -15.97 25.34 -14.66
CA ALA A 229 -14.96 25.71 -13.67
C ALA A 229 -14.08 24.53 -13.19
N LEU A 230 -14.59 23.29 -13.25
CA LEU A 230 -13.84 22.11 -12.83
C LEU A 230 -12.98 21.51 -13.95
N LEU A 231 -13.40 21.64 -15.20
CA LEU A 231 -12.59 21.22 -16.33
C LEU A 231 -11.36 22.12 -16.51
N ASP A 232 -11.51 23.42 -16.23
CA ASP A 232 -10.38 24.36 -16.21
C ASP A 232 -9.33 23.95 -15.17
N THR A 233 -9.74 23.69 -13.93
CA THR A 233 -8.81 23.28 -12.87
C THR A 233 -8.19 21.92 -13.16
N THR A 234 -8.95 20.96 -13.68
CA THR A 234 -8.47 19.60 -13.92
C THR A 234 -7.47 19.53 -15.09
N ALA A 235 -7.80 20.15 -16.23
CA ALA A 235 -6.92 20.15 -17.40
C ALA A 235 -5.62 20.94 -17.13
N LEU A 236 -5.73 22.07 -16.41
CA LEU A 236 -4.56 22.84 -15.99
C LEU A 236 -3.73 22.07 -14.96
N SER A 237 -4.35 21.40 -13.98
CA SER A 237 -3.62 20.60 -12.97
C SER A 237 -2.91 19.40 -13.58
N ALA A 238 -3.53 18.71 -14.55
CA ALA A 238 -2.89 17.62 -15.27
C ALA A 238 -1.72 18.11 -16.13
N GLN A 239 -1.86 19.26 -16.80
CA GLN A 239 -0.77 19.86 -17.56
C GLN A 239 0.37 20.33 -16.66
N ASP A 240 0.04 20.97 -15.53
CA ASP A 240 1.01 21.48 -14.58
C ASP A 240 1.74 20.34 -13.88
N GLY A 241 1.03 19.33 -13.38
CA GLY A 241 1.60 18.10 -12.84
C GLY A 241 2.52 17.38 -13.82
N SER A 242 2.11 17.29 -15.07
CA SER A 242 2.94 16.70 -16.12
C SER A 242 4.22 17.51 -16.37
N LYS A 243 4.17 18.84 -16.33
CA LYS A 243 5.37 19.69 -16.43
C LYS A 243 6.25 19.56 -15.20
N GLN A 244 5.67 19.61 -14.01
CA GLN A 244 6.38 19.47 -12.74
C GLN A 244 7.12 18.14 -12.69
N LEU A 245 6.45 17.03 -13.02
CA LEU A 245 7.08 15.71 -13.00
C LEU A 245 8.19 15.57 -14.05
N ARG A 246 8.02 16.13 -15.26
CA ARG A 246 9.10 16.15 -16.28
C ARG A 246 10.29 17.00 -15.84
N ASN A 247 10.04 18.16 -15.25
CA ASN A 247 11.10 19.00 -14.74
C ASN A 247 11.83 18.30 -13.59
N ALA A 248 11.09 17.66 -12.69
CA ALA A 248 11.65 16.85 -11.61
C ALA A 248 12.52 15.72 -12.17
N ASP A 249 12.04 14.93 -13.13
CA ASP A 249 12.78 13.82 -13.76
C ASP A 249 14.02 14.30 -14.53
N ALA A 250 13.89 15.34 -15.36
CA ALA A 250 14.99 15.89 -16.15
C ALA A 250 16.08 16.53 -15.27
N GLN A 251 15.70 17.08 -14.12
CA GLN A 251 16.63 17.62 -13.12
C GLN A 251 17.03 16.58 -12.07
N TYR A 252 16.42 15.39 -12.09
CA TYR A 252 16.70 14.35 -11.12
C TYR A 252 18.10 13.81 -11.38
N GLN A 253 19.04 14.34 -10.64
CA GLN A 253 20.29 13.69 -10.39
C GLN A 253 20.14 13.04 -9.03
N ALA A 254 20.34 11.72 -8.97
CA ALA A 254 20.41 11.05 -7.70
C ALA A 254 21.46 11.79 -6.87
N ALA A 255 21.02 12.45 -5.78
CA ALA A 255 21.88 13.29 -4.94
C ALA A 255 23.06 12.49 -4.36
N VAL A 256 22.94 11.16 -4.40
CA VAL A 256 23.97 10.19 -4.06
C VAL A 256 23.91 9.02 -5.03
N THR A 257 25.02 8.32 -5.22
CA THR A 257 24.98 6.97 -5.82
C THR A 257 24.20 6.06 -4.87
N TYR A 258 23.09 5.49 -5.36
CA TYR A 258 22.34 4.53 -4.59
C TYR A 258 23.25 3.36 -4.22
N PRO A 259 23.42 3.10 -2.92
CA PRO A 259 24.41 2.16 -2.51
C PRO A 259 23.92 0.73 -2.70
N GLN A 260 24.82 -0.16 -3.08
CA GLN A 260 24.57 -1.60 -3.10
C GLN A 260 24.44 -2.10 -1.65
N GLY A 261 23.28 -2.62 -1.24
CA GLY A 261 23.03 -3.08 0.14
C GLY A 261 21.86 -2.37 0.82
N PRO A 262 21.77 -2.37 2.17
CA PRO A 262 20.62 -1.84 2.92
C PRO A 262 20.42 -0.34 2.66
N PHE A 263 19.46 -0.02 1.78
CA PHE A 263 19.18 1.31 1.26
C PHE A 263 19.01 2.35 2.39
N ALA A 264 18.10 2.10 3.33
CA ALA A 264 17.72 3.10 4.32
C ALA A 264 18.89 3.52 5.22
N SER A 265 19.70 2.57 5.70
CA SER A 265 20.85 2.84 6.58
C SER A 265 21.89 3.73 5.91
N LYS A 266 22.15 3.48 4.63
CA LYS A 266 23.18 4.23 3.89
C LYS A 266 22.71 5.63 3.47
N HIS A 267 21.41 5.87 3.46
CA HIS A 267 20.82 7.20 3.28
C HIS A 267 20.55 7.94 4.59
N GLY A 268 20.90 7.37 5.76
CA GLY A 268 20.60 7.97 7.07
C GLY A 268 19.09 8.06 7.35
N LYS A 269 18.29 7.21 6.70
CA LYS A 269 16.83 7.17 6.81
C LYS A 269 16.33 5.92 7.53
N ALA A 270 17.21 5.10 8.11
CA ALA A 270 16.82 3.85 8.76
C ALA A 270 15.85 4.07 9.95
N ASP A 271 16.03 5.16 10.70
CA ASP A 271 15.12 5.54 11.80
C ASP A 271 13.74 6.02 11.32
N ASN A 272 13.61 6.26 10.02
CA ASN A 272 12.45 6.80 9.36
C ASN A 272 11.78 5.78 8.43
N VAL A 273 12.17 4.50 8.48
CA VAL A 273 11.60 3.44 7.63
C VAL A 273 11.11 2.28 8.48
N VAL A 274 9.83 1.95 8.31
CA VAL A 274 9.25 0.68 8.77
C VAL A 274 8.82 -0.13 7.55
N VAL A 275 9.17 -1.41 7.54
CA VAL A 275 8.70 -2.39 6.56
C VAL A 275 7.71 -3.31 7.25
N MET A 276 6.56 -3.55 6.64
CA MET A 276 5.62 -4.59 7.08
C MET A 276 5.32 -5.56 5.94
N THR A 277 5.15 -6.83 6.25
CA THR A 277 4.74 -7.86 5.30
C THR A 277 3.32 -8.32 5.57
N TRP A 278 2.57 -8.71 4.55
CA TRP A 278 1.34 -9.49 4.71
C TRP A 278 1.23 -10.56 3.62
N SER A 279 0.37 -11.53 3.83
CA SER A 279 0.05 -12.60 2.88
C SER A 279 -1.47 -12.77 2.87
N GLU A 280 -2.07 -12.97 1.69
CA GLU A 280 -3.53 -13.09 1.58
C GLU A 280 -4.10 -14.21 2.48
N PHE A 281 -3.34 -15.29 2.65
CA PHE A 281 -3.67 -16.37 3.56
C PHE A 281 -2.43 -17.15 4.00
N GLY A 282 -2.61 -18.10 4.91
CA GLY A 282 -1.57 -19.00 5.39
C GLY A 282 -1.57 -20.33 4.64
N ARG A 283 -0.92 -21.33 5.22
CA ARG A 283 -0.94 -22.71 4.74
C ARG A 283 -1.47 -23.63 5.82
N ARG A 284 -2.03 -24.78 5.43
CA ARG A 284 -2.45 -25.80 6.40
C ARG A 284 -1.27 -26.29 7.23
N VAL A 285 -1.59 -26.77 8.44
CA VAL A 285 -0.60 -27.37 9.34
C VAL A 285 -0.11 -28.67 8.76
N GLU A 286 -1.04 -29.52 8.29
CA GLU A 286 -0.74 -30.80 7.66
C GLU A 286 -0.17 -30.64 6.25
N GLU A 287 0.89 -31.38 5.98
CA GLU A 287 1.41 -31.61 4.65
C GLU A 287 0.41 -32.41 3.80
N ASN A 288 0.24 -32.03 2.53
CA ASN A 288 -0.64 -32.72 1.58
C ASN A 288 0.09 -33.83 0.81
N GLY A 289 -0.68 -34.65 0.08
CA GLY A 289 -0.14 -35.79 -0.67
C GLY A 289 0.84 -35.43 -1.81
N SER A 290 1.07 -34.15 -2.09
CA SER A 290 2.05 -33.67 -3.08
C SER A 290 3.35 -33.17 -2.45
N GLN A 291 3.61 -33.48 -1.18
CA GLN A 291 4.77 -32.96 -0.42
C GLN A 291 4.77 -31.42 -0.39
N GLY A 292 3.57 -30.84 -0.37
CA GLY A 292 3.31 -29.42 -0.24
C GLY A 292 2.29 -29.19 0.86
N THR A 293 1.69 -28.01 0.89
CA THR A 293 0.57 -27.70 1.80
C THR A 293 -0.60 -27.21 0.97
N ASP A 294 -1.83 -27.33 1.48
CA ASP A 294 -2.98 -26.65 0.89
C ASP A 294 -3.06 -25.20 1.41
N HIS A 295 -3.94 -24.41 0.79
CA HIS A 295 -4.31 -23.10 1.33
C HIS A 295 -4.88 -23.28 2.74
N GLY A 296 -4.42 -22.44 3.66
CA GLY A 296 -4.90 -22.42 5.03
C GLY A 296 -5.09 -21.00 5.52
N THR A 297 -5.45 -20.84 6.78
CA THR A 297 -5.68 -19.54 7.40
C THR A 297 -4.55 -19.20 8.36
N ALA A 298 -4.48 -17.92 8.74
CA ALA A 298 -3.47 -17.36 9.63
C ALA A 298 -2.01 -17.49 9.14
N ALA A 299 -1.28 -16.38 9.16
CA ALA A 299 0.15 -16.36 8.85
C ALA A 299 0.86 -15.33 9.75
N PRO A 300 2.17 -15.48 9.99
CA PRO A 300 2.93 -14.44 10.66
C PRO A 300 3.07 -13.20 9.76
N MET A 301 3.08 -12.03 10.36
CA MET A 301 3.54 -10.79 9.72
C MET A 301 4.89 -10.38 10.31
N PHE A 302 5.84 -10.05 9.44
CA PHE A 302 7.10 -9.43 9.83
C PHE A 302 6.96 -7.91 9.81
N VAL A 303 7.43 -7.25 10.87
CA VAL A 303 7.59 -5.79 10.93
C VAL A 303 9.05 -5.49 11.25
N MET A 304 9.70 -4.67 10.43
CA MET A 304 11.14 -4.42 10.48
C MET A 304 11.44 -2.92 10.46
N GLY A 305 12.40 -2.48 11.26
CA GLY A 305 12.86 -1.09 11.27
C GLY A 305 13.60 -0.74 12.56
N ASN A 306 14.40 0.34 12.54
CA ASN A 306 15.21 0.73 13.69
C ASN A 306 14.37 1.05 14.94
N THR A 307 13.15 1.53 14.74
CA THR A 307 12.20 1.90 15.80
C THR A 307 11.29 0.74 16.21
N VAL A 308 11.39 -0.43 15.58
CA VAL A 308 10.57 -1.60 15.92
C VAL A 308 11.07 -2.19 17.23
N ASN A 309 10.16 -2.58 18.10
CA ASN A 309 10.49 -3.36 19.29
C ASN A 309 10.68 -4.81 18.89
N ARG A 310 11.88 -5.36 19.09
CA ARG A 310 12.14 -6.79 18.92
C ARG A 310 11.15 -7.65 19.70
N GLY A 311 10.69 -8.73 19.08
CA GLY A 311 9.97 -9.80 19.77
C GLY A 311 8.88 -10.46 18.95
N THR A 312 8.18 -11.39 19.61
CA THR A 312 6.97 -12.01 19.09
C THR A 312 5.75 -11.37 19.72
N PHE A 313 4.75 -11.04 18.91
CA PHE A 313 3.54 -10.32 19.31
C PHE A 313 2.29 -11.08 18.87
N GLY A 314 1.17 -10.78 19.51
CA GLY A 314 -0.05 -11.58 19.36
C GLY A 314 0.00 -12.85 20.22
N GLU A 315 -1.09 -13.62 20.18
CA GLU A 315 -1.15 -14.93 20.82
C GLU A 315 -0.62 -16.01 19.86
N PRO A 316 0.27 -16.91 20.29
CA PRO A 316 0.77 -17.98 19.42
C PRO A 316 -0.35 -18.89 18.89
N PRO A 317 -0.31 -19.30 17.60
CA PRO A 317 -1.24 -20.29 17.09
C PRO A 317 -1.05 -21.65 17.77
N ASN A 318 -2.13 -22.42 17.90
CA ASN A 318 -2.12 -23.75 18.54
C ASN A 318 -2.29 -24.86 17.48
N LEU A 319 -1.23 -25.63 17.23
CA LEU A 319 -1.22 -26.70 16.23
C LEU A 319 -2.14 -27.89 16.59
N GLY A 320 -2.48 -28.05 17.88
CA GLY A 320 -3.40 -29.06 18.37
C GLY A 320 -4.86 -28.63 18.39
N ASN A 321 -5.18 -27.38 18.02
CA ASN A 321 -6.54 -26.83 18.06
C ASN A 321 -6.90 -26.15 16.74
N LEU A 322 -7.07 -26.95 15.70
CA LEU A 322 -7.40 -26.50 14.35
C LEU A 322 -8.90 -26.29 14.17
N ASP A 323 -9.29 -25.57 13.11
CA ASP A 323 -10.68 -25.52 12.67
C ASP A 323 -11.12 -26.85 12.04
N ASN A 324 -12.41 -26.97 11.69
CA ASN A 324 -12.96 -28.20 11.10
C ASN A 324 -12.36 -28.55 9.72
N ASN A 325 -11.59 -27.64 9.11
CA ASN A 325 -10.95 -27.81 7.82
C ASN A 325 -9.43 -28.03 7.95
N GLY A 326 -8.91 -28.20 9.18
CA GLY A 326 -7.48 -28.40 9.44
C GLY A 326 -6.64 -27.11 9.34
N ASN A 327 -7.26 -25.93 9.41
CA ASN A 327 -6.56 -24.67 9.38
C ASN A 327 -6.23 -24.13 10.78
N LEU A 328 -5.18 -23.30 10.85
CA LEU A 328 -4.88 -22.52 12.05
C LEU A 328 -5.99 -21.53 12.35
N LYS A 329 -6.53 -21.58 13.56
CA LYS A 329 -7.40 -20.51 14.06
C LYS A 329 -6.55 -19.25 14.23
N TYR A 330 -6.96 -18.16 13.58
CA TYR A 330 -6.30 -16.87 13.79
C TYR A 330 -6.47 -16.46 15.26
N THR A 331 -5.44 -15.83 15.79
CA THR A 331 -5.37 -15.34 17.17
C THR A 331 -5.16 -13.82 17.21
N THR A 332 -4.69 -13.25 16.10
CA THR A 332 -4.48 -11.82 15.93
C THR A 332 -5.26 -11.32 14.73
N ASP A 333 -6.15 -10.35 14.94
CA ASP A 333 -6.82 -9.68 13.83
C ASP A 333 -5.85 -8.77 13.10
N PHE A 334 -5.71 -8.91 11.78
CA PHE A 334 -4.76 -8.12 10.99
C PHE A 334 -4.98 -6.61 11.11
N ARG A 335 -6.22 -6.18 11.35
CA ARG A 335 -6.56 -4.76 11.53
C ARG A 335 -5.90 -4.17 12.77
N SER A 336 -5.53 -4.99 13.76
CA SER A 336 -4.74 -4.53 14.91
C SER A 336 -3.30 -4.18 14.55
N VAL A 337 -2.71 -4.87 13.57
CA VAL A 337 -1.38 -4.55 13.04
C VAL A 337 -1.44 -3.24 12.26
N TYR A 338 -2.47 -3.08 11.43
CA TYR A 338 -2.68 -1.86 10.66
C TYR A 338 -2.95 -0.67 11.58
N ALA A 339 -3.75 -0.84 12.64
CA ALA A 339 -4.02 0.21 13.62
C ALA A 339 -2.74 0.67 14.30
N THR A 340 -1.87 -0.27 14.67
CA THR A 340 -0.57 0.04 15.29
C THR A 340 0.32 0.85 14.34
N ILE A 341 0.38 0.48 13.06
CA ILE A 341 1.13 1.24 12.05
C ILE A 341 0.53 2.63 11.85
N LEU A 342 -0.79 2.76 11.76
CA LEU A 342 -1.45 4.05 11.56
C LEU A 342 -1.22 4.99 12.74
N ASP A 343 -1.52 4.53 13.96
CA ASP A 343 -1.50 5.37 15.16
C ASP A 343 -0.07 5.68 15.62
N ARG A 344 0.84 4.68 15.61
CA ARG A 344 2.18 4.82 16.18
C ARG A 344 3.24 5.23 15.16
N TRP A 345 3.09 4.83 13.90
CA TRP A 345 4.05 5.14 12.84
C TRP A 345 3.59 6.26 11.91
N LEU A 346 2.40 6.17 11.30
CA LEU A 346 1.99 7.18 10.32
C LEU A 346 1.36 8.43 10.94
N GLY A 347 1.06 8.41 12.24
CA GLY A 347 0.42 9.53 12.93
C GLY A 347 -1.00 9.81 12.42
N ALA A 348 -1.66 8.79 11.85
CA ALA A 348 -3.00 8.86 11.31
C ALA A 348 -3.97 8.09 12.21
N SER A 349 -5.18 8.63 12.39
CA SER A 349 -6.24 7.98 13.16
C SER A 349 -6.60 6.62 12.55
N SER A 350 -6.25 5.54 13.23
CA SER A 350 -6.64 4.20 12.81
C SER A 350 -8.15 4.02 12.78
N HIS A 351 -8.86 4.66 13.71
CA HIS A 351 -10.32 4.64 13.75
C HIS A 351 -10.93 5.14 12.42
N ASP A 352 -10.42 6.26 11.89
CA ASP A 352 -10.98 6.89 10.70
C ASP A 352 -10.59 6.16 9.42
N VAL A 353 -9.36 5.65 9.34
CA VAL A 353 -8.89 4.89 8.18
C VAL A 353 -9.48 3.48 8.13
N LEU A 354 -9.57 2.82 9.29
CA LEU A 354 -10.05 1.44 9.38
C LEU A 354 -11.57 1.33 9.52
N GLY A 355 -12.26 2.43 9.85
CA GLY A 355 -13.71 2.47 10.04
C GLY A 355 -14.18 1.84 11.35
N GLY A 356 -13.31 1.78 12.36
CA GLY A 356 -13.59 1.20 13.67
C GLY A 356 -12.35 1.07 14.54
N SER A 357 -12.55 0.74 15.82
CA SER A 357 -11.46 0.52 16.77
C SER A 357 -11.01 -0.94 16.78
N PHE A 358 -9.72 -1.15 16.58
CA PHE A 358 -9.06 -2.45 16.68
C PHE A 358 -7.99 -2.37 17.77
N GLY A 359 -7.65 -3.51 18.38
CA GLY A 359 -6.57 -3.55 19.37
C GLY A 359 -5.25 -3.04 18.78
N SER A 360 -4.29 -2.67 19.62
CA SER A 360 -2.95 -2.29 19.18
C SER A 360 -1.92 -3.28 19.70
N GLN A 361 -0.93 -3.56 18.87
CA GLN A 361 0.22 -4.37 19.18
C GLN A 361 1.37 -3.48 19.71
N ASN A 362 2.27 -4.07 20.49
CA ASN A 362 3.38 -3.32 21.09
C ASN A 362 4.70 -3.42 20.31
N PHE A 363 4.63 -3.75 19.01
CA PHE A 363 5.82 -3.84 18.15
C PHE A 363 6.39 -2.47 17.73
N LEU A 364 5.68 -1.38 18.00
CA LEU A 364 6.18 -0.01 17.86
C LEU A 364 6.04 0.75 19.18
N PRO A 365 6.96 1.67 19.51
CA PRO A 365 6.82 2.55 20.67
C PRO A 365 5.57 3.42 20.56
N GLN A 366 5.06 3.87 21.71
CA GLN A 366 4.01 4.89 21.72
C GLN A 366 4.57 6.20 21.12
N PRO A 367 3.75 6.97 20.37
CA PRO A 367 4.19 8.16 19.66
C PRO A 367 4.66 9.32 20.56
#